data_AF-R6K9R8-F1
#
_entry.id   AF-R6K9R8-F1
#
_cell.length_a   1.000
_cell.length_b   1.000
_cell.length_c   1.000
_cell.angle_alpha   90.00
_cell.angle_beta   90.00
_cell.angle_gamma   90.00
#
_symmetry.space_group_name_H-M   'P 1'
#
loop_
_entity.id
_entity.type
_entity.pdbx_description
1 polymer ?
#
loop_
_entity_poly.entity_id
_entity_poly.type
_entity_poly.pdbx_seq_one_letter_code
_entity_poly.pdbx_strand_id
1 'polypeptide(L)'
;MDEKKFGMLDEKQQKKYLFKENVRLNELKQELEADRELIDIQKGMLHSQQRKNELMKKQLESQSVLFDQKWEILERETRQLTLDKEKFNREKLMYRDKVYREARRSMSNAENVKIFFRGVDDTESVKKRYRALLKIYHPDNMNGDNDLVLAINEEYERLLRFYLGT
;
A
#
# COMPACT_ATOMS: atom_id res chain seq x y z
N MET A 1 9.91 10.12 -82.21
CA MET A 1 9.97 10.32 -83.66
C MET A 1 8.58 10.70 -84.10
N ASP A 2 8.42 11.83 -84.79
CA ASP A 2 7.08 12.36 -85.10
C ASP A 2 6.56 11.75 -86.41
N GLU A 3 5.24 11.67 -86.57
CA GLU A 3 4.59 10.95 -87.69
C GLU A 3 5.14 11.35 -89.08
N LYS A 4 5.40 12.65 -89.28
CA LYS A 4 5.97 13.17 -90.54
C LYS A 4 7.37 12.61 -90.85
N LYS A 5 8.21 12.39 -89.83
CA LYS A 5 9.56 11.84 -89.99
C LYS A 5 9.56 10.32 -90.14
N PHE A 6 8.57 9.64 -89.54
CA PHE A 6 8.39 8.20 -89.70
C PHE A 6 7.92 7.85 -91.13
N GLY A 7 7.00 8.63 -91.71
CA GLY A 7 6.50 8.44 -93.07
C GLY A 7 7.54 8.63 -94.18
N MET A 8 8.66 9.31 -93.91
CA MET A 8 9.77 9.50 -94.87
C MET A 8 10.79 8.35 -94.90
N LEU A 9 10.69 7.40 -93.97
CA LEU A 9 11.56 6.23 -93.90
C LEU A 9 11.14 5.18 -94.92
N ASP A 10 12.09 4.39 -95.40
CA ASP A 10 11.76 3.19 -96.18
C ASP A 10 11.05 2.14 -95.31
N GLU A 11 10.36 1.19 -95.93
CA GLU A 11 9.55 0.18 -95.24
C GLU A 11 10.38 -0.67 -94.25
N LYS A 12 11.66 -0.91 -94.54
CA LYS A 12 12.58 -1.69 -93.70
C LYS A 12 12.98 -0.90 -92.45
N GLN A 13 13.23 0.40 -92.61
CA GLN A 13 13.52 1.34 -91.53
C GLN A 13 12.30 1.54 -90.62
N GLN A 14 11.10 1.67 -91.21
CA GLN A 14 9.84 1.74 -90.46
C GLN A 14 9.59 0.48 -89.63
N LYS A 15 9.72 -0.71 -90.22
CA LYS A 15 9.59 -1.99 -89.50
C LYS A 15 10.60 -2.11 -88.35
N LYS A 16 11.87 -1.72 -88.59
CA LYS A 16 12.91 -1.74 -87.56
C LYS A 16 12.60 -0.78 -86.41
N TYR A 17 12.09 0.41 -86.71
CA TYR A 17 11.68 1.37 -85.69
C TYR A 17 10.49 0.86 -84.87
N LEU A 18 9.43 0.38 -85.53
CA LEU A 18 8.24 -0.14 -84.84
C LEU A 18 8.57 -1.34 -83.97
N PHE A 19 9.47 -2.23 -84.42
CA PHE A 19 9.94 -3.34 -83.60
C PHE A 19 10.65 -2.85 -82.33
N LYS A 20 11.60 -1.92 -82.47
CA LYS A 20 12.30 -1.33 -81.32
C LYS A 20 11.35 -0.62 -80.36
N GLU A 21 10.41 0.14 -80.90
CA GLU A 21 9.42 0.85 -80.08
C GLU A 21 8.45 -0.11 -79.39
N ASN A 22 8.07 -1.21 -80.04
CA ASN A 22 7.25 -2.25 -79.43
C ASN A 22 7.97 -2.93 -78.27
N VAL A 23 9.26 -3.26 -78.43
CA VAL A 23 10.10 -3.79 -77.35
C VAL A 23 10.17 -2.82 -76.17
N ARG A 24 10.49 -1.55 -76.44
CA ARG A 24 10.55 -0.49 -75.41
C ARG A 24 9.22 -0.31 -74.67
N LEU A 25 8.09 -0.31 -75.40
CA LEU A 25 6.76 -0.20 -74.81
C LEU A 25 6.41 -1.42 -73.96
N ASN A 26 6.86 -2.61 -74.35
CA ASN A 26 6.63 -3.82 -73.58
C ASN A 26 7.46 -3.83 -72.28
N GLU A 27 8.72 -3.42 -72.34
CA GLU A 27 9.58 -3.23 -71.17
C GLU A 27 8.97 -2.22 -70.20
N LEU A 28 8.55 -1.05 -70.68
CA LEU A 28 7.93 -0.02 -69.84
C LEU A 28 6.62 -0.48 -69.20
N LYS A 29 5.83 -1.32 -69.90
CA LYS A 29 4.63 -1.93 -69.32
C LYS A 29 4.97 -2.87 -68.18
N GLN A 30 6.01 -3.70 -68.35
CA GLN A 30 6.46 -4.62 -67.31
C GLN A 30 7.01 -3.87 -66.08
N GLU A 31 7.79 -2.81 -66.29
CA GLU A 31 8.26 -1.95 -65.20
C GLU A 31 7.10 -1.31 -64.44
N LEU A 32 6.12 -0.76 -65.15
CA LEU A 32 4.97 -0.11 -64.54
C LEU A 32 4.07 -1.10 -63.79
N GLU A 33 4.00 -2.35 -64.24
CA GLU A 33 3.30 -3.43 -63.53
C GLU A 33 4.06 -3.84 -62.26
N ALA A 34 5.38 -3.98 -62.34
CA ALA A 34 6.23 -4.25 -61.16
C ALA A 34 6.15 -3.13 -60.11
N ASP A 35 6.14 -1.86 -60.54
CA ASP A 35 5.98 -0.71 -59.66
C ASP A 35 4.61 -0.72 -58.95
N ARG A 36 3.54 -1.11 -59.64
CA ARG A 36 2.21 -1.25 -59.05
C ARG A 36 2.18 -2.33 -57.97
N GLU A 37 2.76 -3.50 -58.25
CA GLU A 37 2.87 -4.57 -57.26
C GLU A 37 3.65 -4.13 -56.03
N LEU A 38 4.77 -3.43 -56.22
CA LEU A 38 5.58 -2.89 -55.13
C LEU A 38 4.79 -1.89 -54.27
N ILE A 39 4.05 -0.97 -54.91
CA ILE A 39 3.21 0.00 -54.21
C ILE A 39 2.14 -0.70 -53.37
N ASP A 40 1.51 -1.75 -53.88
CA ASP A 40 0.47 -2.47 -53.16
C ASP A 40 1.04 -3.23 -51.95
N ILE A 41 2.23 -3.82 -52.09
CA ILE A 41 2.96 -4.42 -50.95
C ILE A 41 3.29 -3.34 -49.91
N GLN A 42 3.80 -2.18 -50.32
CA GLN A 42 4.13 -1.08 -49.42
C GLN A 42 2.90 -0.55 -48.68
N LYS A 43 1.77 -0.38 -49.36
CA LYS A 43 0.49 -0.02 -48.72
C LYS A 43 0.06 -1.07 -47.69
N GLY A 44 0.18 -2.35 -48.03
CA GLY A 44 -0.12 -3.45 -47.11
C GLY A 44 0.75 -3.43 -45.84
N MET A 45 2.05 -3.18 -45.99
CA MET A 45 2.98 -3.01 -44.87
C MET A 45 2.63 -1.79 -44.02
N LEU A 46 2.35 -0.65 -44.66
CA LEU A 46 1.99 0.58 -43.96
C LEU A 46 0.71 0.41 -43.13
N HIS A 47 -0.34 -0.19 -43.69
CA HIS A 47 -1.57 -0.47 -42.97
C HIS A 47 -1.34 -1.43 -41.79
N SER A 48 -0.49 -2.44 -41.97
CA SER A 48 -0.14 -3.37 -40.90
C SER A 48 0.61 -2.65 -39.76
N GLN A 49 1.53 -1.75 -40.11
CA GLN A 49 2.25 -0.93 -39.14
C GLN A 49 1.32 0.05 -38.41
N GLN A 50 0.38 0.68 -39.12
CA GLN A 50 -0.62 1.57 -38.51
C GLN A 50 -1.49 0.84 -37.50
N ARG A 51 -2.01 -0.35 -37.84
CA ARG A 51 -2.77 -1.19 -36.90
C ARG A 51 -1.97 -1.54 -35.66
N LYS A 52 -0.68 -1.89 -35.83
CA LYS A 52 0.21 -2.18 -34.70
C LYS A 52 0.40 -0.96 -33.80
N ASN A 53 0.62 0.21 -34.39
CA ASN A 53 0.78 1.46 -33.65
C ASN A 53 -0.50 1.85 -32.89
N GLU A 54 -1.67 1.68 -33.49
CA GLU A 54 -2.96 1.93 -32.82
C GLU A 54 -3.16 1.02 -31.62
N LEU A 55 -2.83 -0.28 -31.75
CA LEU A 55 -2.91 -1.22 -30.65
C LEU A 55 -1.95 -0.83 -29.51
N MET A 56 -0.70 -0.50 -29.84
CA MET A 56 0.29 -0.04 -28.87
C MET A 56 -0.16 1.24 -28.17
N LYS A 57 -0.74 2.19 -28.90
CA LYS A 57 -1.28 3.43 -28.32
C LYS A 57 -2.40 3.15 -27.34
N LYS A 58 -3.35 2.27 -27.68
CA LYS A 58 -4.42 1.85 -26.77
C LYS A 58 -3.88 1.16 -25.51
N GLN A 59 -2.83 0.34 -25.65
CA GLN A 59 -2.16 -0.29 -24.52
C GLN A 59 -1.49 0.74 -23.60
N LEU A 60 -0.81 1.74 -24.17
CA LEU A 60 -0.19 2.84 -23.43
C LEU A 60 -1.23 3.67 -22.67
N GLU A 61 -2.33 4.03 -23.32
CA GLU A 61 -3.44 4.77 -22.68
C GLU A 61 -4.04 3.96 -21.52
N SER A 62 -4.28 2.67 -21.71
CA SER A 62 -4.76 1.79 -20.64
C SER A 62 -3.77 1.67 -19.48
N GLN A 63 -2.47 1.59 -19.76
CA GLN A 63 -1.43 1.56 -18.72
C GLN A 63 -1.34 2.88 -17.95
N SER A 64 -1.47 4.02 -18.63
CA SER A 64 -1.49 5.34 -18.00
C SER A 64 -2.64 5.45 -16.99
N VAL A 65 -3.86 5.07 -17.40
CA VAL A 65 -5.02 5.09 -16.51
C VAL A 65 -4.83 4.18 -15.29
N LEU A 66 -4.27 2.98 -15.49
CA LEU A 66 -3.99 2.07 -14.38
C LEU A 66 -2.93 2.65 -13.42
N PHE A 67 -1.93 3.35 -13.95
CA PHE A 67 -0.92 4.01 -13.13
C PHE A 67 -1.54 5.11 -12.27
N ASP A 68 -2.37 5.96 -12.86
CA ASP A 68 -3.07 7.04 -12.13
C ASP A 68 -3.95 6.49 -11.01
N GLN A 69 -4.69 5.40 -11.28
CA GLN A 69 -5.49 4.72 -10.25
C GLN A 69 -4.64 4.19 -9.10
N LYS A 70 -3.51 3.54 -9.41
CA LYS A 70 -2.58 3.03 -8.39
C LYS A 70 -1.96 4.17 -7.59
N TRP A 71 -1.62 5.27 -8.25
CA TRP A 71 -1.08 6.45 -7.62
C TRP A 71 -2.07 7.05 -6.61
N GLU A 72 -3.35 7.16 -6.98
CA GLU A 72 -4.39 7.68 -6.09
C GLU A 72 -4.57 6.80 -4.83
N ILE A 73 -4.57 5.47 -5.00
CA ILE A 73 -4.63 4.52 -3.88
C ILE A 73 -3.42 4.73 -2.96
N LEU A 74 -2.21 4.80 -3.52
CA LEU A 74 -0.98 4.96 -2.76
C LEU A 74 -0.97 6.28 -1.98
N GLU A 75 -1.40 7.38 -2.59
CA GLU A 75 -1.54 8.66 -1.90
C GLU A 75 -2.50 8.57 -0.72
N ARG A 76 -3.66 7.93 -0.93
CA ARG A 76 -4.68 7.76 0.10
C ARG A 76 -4.16 6.92 1.28
N GLU A 77 -3.52 5.80 0.99
CA GLU A 77 -2.93 4.91 2.01
C GLU A 77 -1.82 5.62 2.78
N THR A 78 -0.96 6.38 2.09
CA THR A 78 0.12 7.14 2.73
C THR A 78 -0.41 8.21 3.68
N ARG A 79 -1.48 8.91 3.29
CA ARG A 79 -2.16 9.87 4.18
C ARG A 79 -2.76 9.16 5.40
N GLN A 80 -3.44 8.02 5.20
CA GLN A 80 -4.01 7.25 6.30
C GLN A 80 -2.95 6.75 7.28
N LEU A 81 -1.83 6.21 6.77
CA LEU A 81 -0.71 5.76 7.60
C LEU A 81 -0.12 6.88 8.47
N THR A 82 -0.12 8.12 7.96
CA THR A 82 0.34 9.29 8.72
C THR A 82 -0.60 9.56 9.90
N LEU A 83 -1.91 9.56 9.66
CA LEU A 83 -2.92 9.74 10.70
C LEU A 83 -2.86 8.63 11.76
N ASP A 84 -2.75 7.37 11.32
CA ASP A 84 -2.67 6.22 12.21
C ASP A 84 -1.40 6.28 13.08
N LYS A 85 -0.27 6.72 12.51
CA LYS A 85 0.98 6.93 13.25
C LYS A 85 0.83 8.01 14.32
N GLU A 86 0.18 9.13 14.01
CA GLU A 86 -0.08 10.19 14.99
C GLU A 86 -1.01 9.72 16.13
N LYS A 87 -2.09 9.02 15.77
CA LYS A 87 -3.02 8.43 16.73
C LYS A 87 -2.31 7.44 17.65
N PHE A 88 -1.53 6.52 17.08
CA PHE A 88 -0.75 5.56 17.83
C PHE A 88 0.24 6.22 18.80
N ASN A 89 0.96 7.25 18.35
CA ASN A 89 1.88 7.98 19.21
C ASN A 89 1.17 8.68 20.37
N ARG A 90 -0.03 9.23 20.14
CA ARG A 90 -0.86 9.82 21.20
C ARG A 90 -1.31 8.78 22.21
N GLU A 91 -1.83 7.64 21.74
CA GLU A 91 -2.25 6.53 22.60
C GLU A 91 -1.08 5.96 23.41
N LYS A 92 0.07 5.79 22.78
CA LYS A 92 1.31 5.35 23.44
C LYS A 92 1.72 6.29 24.57
N LEU A 93 1.62 7.60 24.37
CA LEU A 93 1.94 8.59 25.41
C LEU A 93 0.95 8.51 26.58
N MET A 94 -0.35 8.41 26.28
CA MET A 94 -1.40 8.26 27.29
C MET A 94 -1.25 6.98 28.10
N TYR A 95 -0.97 5.85 27.43
CA TYR A 95 -0.72 4.58 28.10
C TYR A 95 0.49 4.66 29.02
N ARG A 96 1.58 5.25 28.55
CA ARG A 96 2.79 5.46 29.36
C ARG A 96 2.47 6.28 30.62
N ASP A 97 1.76 7.40 30.47
CA ASP A 97 1.34 8.23 31.62
C ASP A 97 0.42 7.47 32.58
N LYS A 98 -0.54 6.71 32.06
CA LYS A 98 -1.45 5.87 32.87
C LYS A 98 -0.66 4.85 33.71
N VAL A 99 0.27 4.12 33.10
CA VAL A 99 1.13 3.15 33.80
C VAL A 99 1.96 3.82 34.89
N TYR A 100 2.57 4.99 34.61
CA TYR A 100 3.33 5.72 35.64
C TYR A 100 2.46 6.19 36.80
N ARG A 101 1.24 6.66 36.53
CA ARG A 101 0.29 7.08 37.58
C ARG A 101 -0.19 5.90 38.41
N GLU A 102 -0.51 4.78 37.77
CA GLU A 102 -0.92 3.54 38.45
C GLU A 102 0.21 3.01 39.35
N ALA A 103 1.45 2.96 38.84
CA ALA A 103 2.61 2.56 39.66
C ALA A 103 2.80 3.49 40.87
N ARG A 104 2.70 4.81 40.69
CA ARG A 104 2.77 5.76 41.83
C ARG A 104 1.66 5.57 42.84
N ARG A 105 0.42 5.32 42.40
CA ARG A 105 -0.71 5.05 43.29
C ARG A 105 -0.52 3.76 44.06
N SER A 106 -0.12 2.68 43.38
CA SER A 106 0.16 1.39 44.02
C SER A 106 1.24 1.53 45.10
N MET A 107 2.35 2.22 44.82
CA MET A 107 3.39 2.50 45.82
C MET A 107 2.87 3.32 47.01
N SER A 108 2.06 4.35 46.74
CA SER A 108 1.45 5.15 47.82
C SER A 108 0.48 4.33 48.66
N ASN A 109 -0.32 3.46 48.04
CA ASN A 109 -1.25 2.59 48.75
C ASN A 109 -0.48 1.60 49.63
N ALA A 110 0.56 0.96 49.11
CA ALA A 110 1.42 0.07 49.89
C ALA A 110 2.03 0.76 51.12
N GLU A 111 2.48 2.01 50.99
CA GLU A 111 3.01 2.77 52.13
C GLU A 111 1.93 3.17 53.14
N ASN A 112 0.79 3.67 52.64
CA ASN A 112 -0.32 4.12 53.49
C ASN A 112 -0.98 2.96 54.24
N VAL A 113 -1.04 1.76 53.65
CA VAL A 113 -1.66 0.58 54.28
C VAL A 113 -0.94 0.16 55.55
N LYS A 114 0.39 0.36 55.66
CA LYS A 114 1.16 0.09 56.88
C LYS A 114 0.58 0.81 58.10
N ILE A 115 0.00 2.00 57.90
CA ILE A 115 -0.63 2.79 58.97
C ILE A 115 -1.85 2.05 59.54
N PHE A 116 -2.60 1.31 58.73
CA PHE A 116 -3.79 0.60 59.20
C PHE A 116 -3.48 -0.52 60.18
N PHE A 117 -2.28 -1.09 60.13
CA PHE A 117 -1.80 -2.15 61.03
C PHE A 117 -0.91 -1.61 62.15
N ARG A 118 -0.80 -0.29 62.31
CA ARG A 118 -0.02 0.31 63.40
C ARG A 118 -0.61 -0.06 64.77
N GLY A 119 0.23 -0.57 65.66
CA GLY A 119 -0.15 -0.98 67.02
C GLY A 119 -0.72 -2.39 67.11
N VAL A 120 -0.60 -3.18 66.05
CA VAL A 120 -0.92 -4.62 66.05
C VAL A 120 0.35 -5.38 66.40
N ASP A 121 0.34 -6.13 67.50
CA ASP A 121 1.51 -6.72 68.17
C ASP A 121 1.48 -8.26 68.22
N ASP A 122 0.40 -8.90 67.81
CA ASP A 122 0.24 -10.35 67.83
C ASP A 122 -0.54 -10.91 66.62
N THR A 123 -0.41 -12.21 66.38
CA THR A 123 -1.02 -12.90 65.22
C THR A 123 -2.55 -12.80 65.20
N GLU A 124 -3.23 -12.84 66.35
CA GLU A 124 -4.69 -12.74 66.41
C GLU A 124 -5.16 -11.32 66.15
N SER A 125 -4.47 -10.31 66.68
CA SER A 125 -4.79 -8.91 66.41
C SER A 125 -4.59 -8.54 64.93
N VAL A 126 -3.59 -9.10 64.25
CA VAL A 126 -3.41 -8.96 62.78
C VAL A 126 -4.62 -9.51 62.03
N LYS A 127 -5.04 -10.75 62.33
CA LYS A 127 -6.21 -11.40 61.68
C LYS A 127 -7.50 -10.64 61.94
N LYS A 128 -7.68 -10.12 63.15
CA LYS A 128 -8.87 -9.35 63.53
C LYS A 128 -8.90 -8.00 62.80
N ARG A 129 -7.77 -7.30 62.74
CA ARG A 129 -7.63 -6.02 62.03
C ARG A 129 -7.85 -6.17 60.54
N TYR A 130 -7.26 -7.20 59.93
CA TYR A 130 -7.45 -7.53 58.51
C TYR A 130 -8.93 -7.72 58.13
N ARG A 131 -9.66 -8.55 58.89
CA ARG A 131 -11.10 -8.76 58.67
C ARG A 131 -11.92 -7.47 58.83
N ALA A 132 -11.53 -6.59 59.76
CA ALA A 132 -12.19 -5.30 59.93
C ALA A 132 -11.95 -4.36 58.75
N LEU A 133 -10.73 -4.35 58.20
CA LEU A 133 -10.39 -3.57 57.01
C LEU A 133 -11.14 -4.05 55.76
N LEU A 134 -11.23 -5.38 55.54
CA LEU A 134 -12.01 -5.93 54.42
C LEU A 134 -13.51 -5.55 54.54
N LYS A 135 -14.09 -5.53 55.74
CA LYS A 135 -15.48 -5.08 55.93
C LYS A 135 -15.73 -3.63 55.51
N ILE A 136 -14.70 -2.79 55.45
CA ILE A 136 -14.81 -1.38 55.06
C ILE A 136 -14.46 -1.21 53.58
N TYR A 137 -13.38 -1.85 53.13
CA TYR A 137 -12.75 -1.57 51.84
C TYR A 137 -12.97 -2.64 50.77
N HIS A 138 -13.68 -3.74 51.05
CA HIS A 138 -14.00 -4.74 50.01
C HIS A 138 -14.70 -4.07 48.81
N PRO A 139 -14.35 -4.44 47.56
CA PRO A 139 -14.89 -3.80 46.35
C PRO A 139 -16.42 -3.79 46.25
N ASP A 140 -17.10 -4.73 46.91
CA ASP A 140 -18.57 -4.80 46.95
C ASP A 140 -19.21 -3.82 47.96
N ASN A 141 -18.40 -3.11 48.76
CA ASN A 141 -18.87 -2.15 49.76
C ASN A 141 -18.86 -0.72 49.21
N MET A 142 -19.62 0.18 49.84
CA MET A 142 -19.76 1.58 49.43
C MET A 142 -18.44 2.36 49.35
N ASN A 143 -17.46 2.01 50.20
CA ASN A 143 -16.10 2.59 50.20
C ASN A 143 -15.06 1.59 49.65
N GLY A 144 -15.51 0.67 48.79
CA GLY A 144 -14.68 -0.39 48.23
C GLY A 144 -13.61 0.11 47.28
N ASP A 145 -12.38 -0.36 47.45
CA ASP A 145 -11.25 -0.06 46.57
C ASP A 145 -10.40 -1.32 46.38
N ASN A 146 -10.41 -1.86 45.16
CA ASN A 146 -9.71 -3.08 44.82
C ASN A 146 -8.18 -2.94 44.97
N ASP A 147 -7.61 -1.79 44.60
CA ASP A 147 -6.16 -1.56 44.69
C ASP A 147 -5.74 -1.43 46.15
N LEU A 148 -6.58 -0.83 46.99
CA LEU A 148 -6.35 -0.73 48.42
C LEU A 148 -6.46 -2.09 49.11
N VAL A 149 -7.45 -2.91 48.74
CA VAL A 149 -7.62 -4.27 49.27
C VAL A 149 -6.44 -5.17 48.91
N LEU A 150 -5.93 -5.10 47.68
CA LEU A 150 -4.72 -5.82 47.29
C LEU A 150 -3.53 -5.44 48.19
N ALA A 151 -3.30 -4.14 48.39
CA ALA A 151 -2.24 -3.67 49.28
C ALA A 151 -2.46 -4.10 50.75
N ILE A 152 -3.72 -4.10 51.24
CA ILE A 152 -4.09 -4.64 52.57
C ILE A 152 -3.77 -6.13 52.69
N ASN A 153 -4.05 -6.92 51.66
CA ASN A 153 -3.76 -8.35 51.63
C ASN A 153 -2.24 -8.60 51.67
N GLU A 154 -1.45 -7.85 50.89
CA GLU A 154 0.01 -7.98 50.87
C GLU A 154 0.64 -7.64 52.23
N GLU A 155 0.24 -6.53 52.86
CA GLU A 155 0.75 -6.16 54.18
C GLU A 155 0.28 -7.13 55.28
N TYR A 156 -0.95 -7.65 55.19
CA TYR A 156 -1.45 -8.71 56.08
C TYR A 156 -0.58 -9.97 55.98
N GLU A 157 -0.30 -10.48 54.78
CA GLU A 157 0.55 -11.65 54.57
C GLU A 157 1.98 -11.42 55.07
N ARG A 158 2.53 -10.20 54.88
CA ARG A 158 3.86 -9.83 55.41
C ARG A 158 3.90 -9.91 56.93
N LEU A 159 2.90 -9.32 57.61
CA LEU A 159 2.81 -9.34 59.07
C LEU A 159 2.54 -10.74 59.59
N LEU A 160 1.70 -11.52 58.91
CA LEU A 160 1.41 -12.89 59.28
C LEU A 160 2.67 -13.76 59.24
N ARG A 161 3.51 -13.63 58.21
CA ARG A 161 4.83 -14.30 58.13
C ARG A 161 5.78 -13.84 59.24
N PHE A 162 5.84 -12.54 59.49
CA PHE A 162 6.68 -11.97 60.56
C PHE A 162 6.34 -12.53 61.94
N TYR A 163 5.05 -12.62 62.29
CA TYR A 163 4.62 -13.11 63.60
C TYR A 163 4.57 -14.64 63.72
N LEU A 164 4.45 -15.37 62.60
CA LEU A 164 4.49 -16.85 62.58
C LEU A 164 5.90 -17.44 62.44
N GLY A 165 6.92 -16.63 62.16
CA GLY A 165 8.33 -17.06 62.18
C GLY A 165 8.72 -18.05 61.08
N THR A 166 8.09 -17.99 59.91
CA THR A 166 8.47 -18.76 58.70
C THR A 166 8.88 -17.86 57.55
#